data_AF-A0A8G2J4V3-F1
#
_entry.id   AF-A0A8G2J4V3-F1
#
_cell.length_a   1.000
_cell.length_b   1.000
_cell.length_c   1.000
_cell.angle_alpha   90.00
_cell.angle_beta   90.00
_cell.angle_gamma   90.00
#
_symmetry.space_group_name_H-M   'P 1'
#
loop_
_entity.id
_entity.type
_entity.pdbx_description
1 polymer ?
#
loop_
_entity_poly.entity_id
_entity_poly.type
_entity_poly.pdbx_seq_one_letter_code
_entity_poly.pdbx_strand_id
1 'polypeptide(L)'
;MATTHINNTGARAGWKGFVGPVVGAVIGFAMMPGIAQAESFSKLEKQGYAVGKLTKGKAGGYGWVISNSNKRFFCRLNASLAYVNKKEMVSITSSGRLIKVDRATFETKIGGPDPSIPQWSDLQSGRVKPDDVGSCTPVR
;
A
#
# COMPACT_ATOMS: atom_id res chain seq x y z
N MET A 1 39.81 -6.92 29.76
CA MET A 1 40.66 -5.71 29.81
C MET A 1 41.55 -5.73 28.57
N ALA A 2 41.58 -4.59 27.84
CA ALA A 2 42.61 -4.09 26.91
C ALA A 2 43.10 -5.02 25.75
N THR A 3 42.80 -4.68 24.48
CA THR A 3 43.50 -3.72 23.58
C THR A 3 44.70 -4.38 22.88
N THR A 4 44.58 -4.82 21.62
CA THR A 4 44.80 -4.12 20.32
C THR A 4 46.25 -3.89 19.89
N HIS A 5 46.46 -4.15 18.59
CA HIS A 5 47.48 -3.63 17.65
C HIS A 5 48.85 -4.32 17.62
N ILE A 6 49.25 -4.74 16.40
CA ILE A 6 50.47 -4.27 15.73
C ILE A 6 50.26 -4.32 14.21
N ASN A 7 50.59 -3.18 13.61
CA ASN A 7 50.60 -2.80 12.21
C ASN A 7 51.95 -3.21 11.59
N ASN A 8 52.02 -3.52 10.29
CA ASN A 8 53.32 -3.56 9.61
C ASN A 8 53.27 -2.85 8.25
N THR A 9 53.99 -1.74 8.26
CA THR A 9 54.48 -0.85 7.21
C THR A 9 55.30 -1.54 6.12
N GLY A 10 55.24 -1.01 4.88
CA GLY A 10 56.24 -1.30 3.84
C GLY A 10 55.91 -0.66 2.49
N ALA A 11 56.62 0.41 2.15
CA ALA A 11 56.39 1.34 1.03
C ALA A 11 57.08 0.97 -0.31
N ARG A 12 56.78 1.77 -1.35
CA ARG A 12 57.45 2.01 -2.68
C ARG A 12 56.54 1.62 -3.85
N ALA A 13 56.42 2.33 -4.97
CA ALA A 13 57.16 3.44 -5.57
C ALA A 13 56.22 4.22 -6.52
N GLY A 14 56.61 5.45 -6.87
CA GLY A 14 55.80 6.38 -7.65
C GLY A 14 55.64 6.03 -9.13
N TRP A 15 54.61 6.62 -9.73
CA TRP A 15 54.46 6.73 -11.17
C TRP A 15 54.16 8.20 -11.50
N LYS A 16 55.14 8.86 -12.13
CA LYS A 16 55.02 10.19 -12.72
C LYS A 16 54.35 10.08 -14.09
N GLY A 17 53.36 10.93 -14.33
CA GLY A 17 53.13 11.57 -15.62
C GLY A 17 52.30 10.81 -16.66
N PHE A 18 51.01 11.17 -16.77
CA PHE A 18 50.40 11.32 -18.08
C PHE A 18 49.37 12.46 -18.05
N VAL A 19 49.64 13.48 -18.85
CA VAL A 19 48.78 14.63 -19.13
C VAL A 19 47.71 14.18 -20.13
N GLY A 20 46.45 14.49 -19.85
CA GLY A 20 45.36 14.41 -20.81
C GLY A 20 44.07 14.96 -20.21
N PRO A 21 43.53 16.09 -20.71
CA PRO A 21 42.24 16.60 -20.25
C PRO A 21 41.15 15.85 -21.01
N VAL A 22 40.46 14.92 -20.35
CA VAL A 22 39.20 14.38 -20.87
C VAL A 22 38.08 14.96 -20.05
N VAL A 23 37.47 15.99 -20.65
CA VAL A 23 36.15 16.50 -20.33
C VAL A 23 35.17 15.31 -20.36
N GLY A 24 34.70 14.90 -19.19
CA GLY A 24 33.66 13.89 -19.03
C GLY A 24 32.66 14.39 -18.00
N ALA A 25 31.55 14.95 -18.48
CA ALA A 25 30.51 15.56 -17.68
C ALA A 25 30.04 14.63 -16.55
N VAL A 26 30.08 15.14 -15.32
CA VAL A 26 29.38 14.55 -14.19
C VAL A 26 27.89 14.82 -14.42
N ILE A 27 27.20 13.92 -15.13
CA ILE A 27 25.74 13.92 -15.13
C ILE A 27 25.31 13.37 -13.78
N GLY A 28 25.27 14.26 -12.79
CA GLY A 28 24.45 14.08 -11.61
C GLY A 28 23.00 14.06 -12.05
N PHE A 29 22.46 12.88 -12.37
CA PHE A 29 21.02 12.69 -12.41
C PHE A 29 20.55 12.31 -11.01
N ALA A 30 20.35 13.35 -10.22
CA ALA A 30 19.55 13.29 -9.02
C ALA A 30 18.15 12.76 -9.37
N MET A 31 17.59 11.99 -8.43
CA MET A 31 16.18 11.61 -8.36
C MET A 31 15.72 10.64 -9.46
N MET A 32 15.93 9.34 -9.22
CA MET A 32 14.88 8.39 -9.61
C MET A 32 13.66 8.77 -8.77
N PRO A 33 12.57 9.33 -9.36
CA PRO A 33 11.32 9.43 -8.63
C PRO A 33 10.97 7.97 -8.33
N GLY A 34 11.03 7.59 -7.05
CA GLY A 34 10.57 6.30 -6.60
C GLY A 34 9.20 6.11 -7.20
N ILE A 35 9.14 5.22 -8.19
CA ILE A 35 7.93 4.85 -8.88
C ILE A 35 6.88 4.67 -7.79
N ALA A 36 5.93 5.60 -7.74
CA ALA A 36 4.70 5.39 -7.02
C ALA A 36 3.95 4.32 -7.80
N GLN A 37 4.50 3.09 -7.80
CA GLN A 37 3.77 1.91 -8.18
C GLN A 37 2.60 1.93 -7.22
N ALA A 38 1.41 2.16 -7.76
CA ALA A 38 0.20 1.70 -7.14
C ALA A 38 0.39 0.18 -6.99
N GLU A 39 1.09 -0.25 -5.94
CA GLU A 39 1.29 -1.65 -5.62
C GLU A 39 -0.12 -2.20 -5.44
N SER A 40 -0.52 -3.08 -6.35
CA SER A 40 -1.84 -3.70 -6.27
C SER A 40 -1.92 -4.48 -4.96
N PHE A 41 -3.10 -4.48 -4.35
CA PHE A 41 -3.34 -5.19 -3.10
C PHE A 41 -2.83 -6.63 -3.16
N SER A 42 -3.11 -7.34 -4.25
CA SER A 42 -2.65 -8.72 -4.46
C SER A 42 -1.13 -8.89 -4.40
N LYS A 43 -0.36 -7.87 -4.79
CA LYS A 43 1.11 -7.90 -4.71
C LYS A 43 1.59 -7.68 -3.27
N LEU A 44 0.95 -6.76 -2.54
CA LEU A 44 1.23 -6.52 -1.12
C LEU A 44 0.86 -7.72 -0.24
N GLU A 45 -0.27 -8.36 -0.52
CA GLU A 45 -0.74 -9.57 0.15
C GLU A 45 0.25 -10.73 -0.04
N LYS A 46 0.70 -10.97 -1.28
CA LYS A 46 1.73 -11.98 -1.59
C LYS A 46 3.08 -11.71 -0.92
N GLN A 47 3.38 -10.44 -0.64
CA GLN A 47 4.59 -10.04 0.10
C GLN A 47 4.43 -10.13 1.63
N GLY A 48 3.29 -10.62 2.12
CA GLY A 48 3.03 -10.80 3.54
C GLY A 48 2.79 -9.50 4.30
N TYR A 49 2.34 -8.44 3.63
CA TYR A 49 1.95 -7.22 4.34
C TYR A 49 0.71 -7.47 5.19
N ALA A 50 0.72 -6.95 6.42
CA ALA A 50 -0.42 -7.02 7.30
C ALA A 50 -1.48 -5.98 6.90
N VAL A 51 -2.72 -6.44 6.73
CA VAL A 51 -3.88 -5.58 6.51
C VAL A 51 -4.44 -5.16 7.87
N GLY A 52 -4.51 -3.85 8.10
CA GLY A 52 -5.10 -3.29 9.30
C GLY A 52 -6.63 -3.35 9.30
N LYS A 53 -7.25 -2.79 10.34
CA LYS A 53 -8.70 -2.58 10.39
C LYS A 53 -9.12 -1.48 9.41
N LEU A 54 -10.40 -1.52 9.01
CA LEU A 54 -10.99 -0.46 8.19
C LEU A 54 -10.87 0.88 8.91
N THR A 55 -10.35 1.88 8.21
CA THR A 55 -10.17 3.24 8.72
C THR A 55 -10.54 4.27 7.65
N LYS A 56 -10.59 5.54 8.04
CA LYS A 56 -10.80 6.66 7.11
C LYS A 56 -9.47 7.27 6.71
N GLY A 57 -9.29 7.47 5.42
CA GLY A 57 -8.15 8.21 4.89
C GLY A 57 -8.33 9.72 5.08
N LYS A 58 -7.29 10.50 4.74
CA LYS A 58 -7.34 11.98 4.78
C LYS A 58 -8.49 12.58 3.95
N ALA A 59 -8.92 11.88 2.90
CA ALA A 59 -10.04 12.28 2.04
C ALA A 59 -11.43 11.87 2.59
N GLY A 60 -11.52 11.32 3.81
CA GLY A 60 -12.78 10.90 4.45
C GLY A 60 -13.30 9.52 4.00
N GLY A 61 -12.89 9.04 2.82
CA GLY A 61 -13.22 7.71 2.32
C GLY A 61 -12.62 6.58 3.16
N TYR A 62 -13.31 5.43 3.16
CA TYR A 62 -12.85 4.23 3.83
C TYR A 62 -11.69 3.55 3.08
N GLY A 63 -10.88 2.81 3.83
CA GLY A 63 -9.80 2.00 3.31
C GLY A 63 -9.01 1.33 4.43
N TRP A 64 -7.89 0.72 4.07
CA TRP A 64 -7.05 -0.03 5.00
C TRP A 64 -5.62 0.48 4.93
N VAL A 65 -4.97 0.52 6.09
CA VAL A 65 -3.53 0.68 6.16
C VAL A 65 -2.91 -0.70 6.08
N ILE A 66 -2.13 -0.91 5.03
CA ILE A 66 -1.36 -2.11 4.76
C ILE A 66 0.07 -1.81 5.11
N SER A 67 0.63 -2.57 6.05
CA SER A 67 1.94 -2.30 6.60
C SER A 67 2.81 -3.54 6.67
N ASN A 68 4.10 -3.32 6.41
CA ASN A 68 5.16 -4.26 6.74
C ASN A 68 6.16 -3.54 7.65
N SER A 69 7.24 -4.20 8.06
CA SER A 69 8.26 -3.70 8.99
C SER A 69 8.82 -2.32 8.64
N ASN A 70 8.76 -1.92 7.36
CA ASN A 70 9.45 -0.73 6.85
C ASN A 70 8.57 0.23 6.02
N LYS A 71 7.39 -0.21 5.54
CA LYS A 71 6.55 0.58 4.62
C LYS A 71 5.08 0.46 4.98
N ARG A 72 4.34 1.54 4.79
CA ARG A 72 2.89 1.61 5.00
C ARG A 72 2.21 2.21 3.77
N PHE A 73 1.11 1.60 3.37
CA PHE A 73 0.27 2.02 2.25
C PHE A 73 -1.16 2.13 2.73
N PHE A 74 -1.88 3.15 2.29
CA PHE A 74 -3.32 3.27 2.48
C PHE A 74 -4.00 2.89 1.17
N CYS A 75 -4.75 1.80 1.20
CA CYS A 75 -5.53 1.31 0.08
C CYS A 75 -6.99 1.69 0.27
N ARG A 76 -7.56 2.39 -0.70
CA ARG A 76 -8.98 2.77 -0.64
C ARG A 76 -9.88 1.55 -0.76
N LEU A 77 -11.03 1.63 -0.10
CA LEU A 77 -12.18 0.78 -0.38
C LEU A 77 -12.69 1.05 -1.80
N ASN A 78 -12.92 -0.01 -2.56
CA ASN A 78 -13.56 0.01 -3.89
C ASN A 78 -15.00 -0.51 -3.86
N ALA A 79 -15.44 -1.17 -2.79
CA ALA A 79 -16.82 -1.62 -2.66
C ALA A 79 -17.77 -0.44 -2.38
N SER A 80 -18.83 -0.34 -3.19
CA SER A 80 -19.90 0.67 -3.01
C SER A 80 -21.08 0.15 -2.19
N LEU A 81 -21.12 -1.16 -1.92
CA LEU A 81 -22.16 -1.84 -1.16
C LEU A 81 -21.50 -2.85 -0.20
N ALA A 82 -22.11 -3.07 0.96
CA ALA A 82 -21.74 -4.16 1.85
C ALA A 82 -22.97 -4.68 2.61
N TYR A 83 -23.03 -5.99 2.82
CA TYR A 83 -24.04 -6.61 3.67
C TYR A 83 -23.69 -6.38 5.15
N VAL A 84 -24.64 -5.90 5.93
CA VAL A 84 -24.47 -5.76 7.39
C VAL A 84 -25.02 -6.99 8.09
N ASN A 85 -26.23 -7.41 7.70
CA ASN A 85 -26.89 -8.57 8.25
C ASN A 85 -27.87 -9.16 7.21
N LYS A 86 -28.81 -10.00 7.66
CA LYS A 86 -29.82 -10.64 6.80
C LYS A 86 -30.93 -9.70 6.32
N LYS A 87 -31.03 -8.49 6.87
CA LYS A 87 -32.08 -7.50 6.56
C LYS A 87 -31.52 -6.18 6.04
N GLU A 88 -30.30 -5.84 6.42
CA GLU A 88 -29.69 -4.54 6.18
C GLU A 88 -28.41 -4.67 5.36
N MET A 89 -28.26 -3.70 4.46
CA MET A 89 -27.05 -3.42 3.70
C MET A 89 -26.68 -1.95 3.89
N VAL A 90 -25.44 -1.61 3.57
CA VAL A 90 -25.00 -0.22 3.49
C VAL A 90 -24.46 0.08 2.12
N SER A 91 -24.87 1.21 1.55
CA SER A 91 -24.16 1.84 0.46
C SER A 91 -23.08 2.76 1.02
N ILE A 92 -21.87 2.57 0.52
CA ILE A 92 -20.67 3.25 0.99
C ILE A 92 -20.30 4.29 -0.06
N THR A 93 -20.42 5.56 0.32
CA THR A 93 -20.06 6.67 -0.58
C THR A 93 -18.56 6.92 -0.59
N SER A 94 -18.06 7.58 -1.63
CA SER A 94 -16.64 8.00 -1.74
C SER A 94 -16.17 8.88 -0.57
N SER A 95 -17.10 9.62 0.05
CA SER A 95 -16.86 10.45 1.24
C SER A 95 -16.79 9.66 2.56
N GLY A 96 -17.04 8.35 2.54
CA GLY A 96 -17.10 7.51 3.72
C GLY A 96 -18.38 7.68 4.55
N ARG A 97 -19.47 8.15 3.94
CA ARG A 97 -20.83 8.06 4.51
C ARG A 97 -21.44 6.71 4.19
N LEU A 98 -22.16 6.15 5.16
CA LEU A 98 -22.90 4.91 5.06
C LEU A 98 -24.40 5.23 4.94
N ILE A 99 -25.01 4.81 3.84
CA ILE A 99 -26.44 4.95 3.60
C ILE A 99 -27.07 3.57 3.81
N LYS A 100 -28.04 3.47 4.72
CA LYS A 100 -28.73 2.19 4.96
C LYS A 100 -29.61 1.83 3.76
N VAL A 101 -29.56 0.56 3.39
CA VAL A 101 -30.35 -0.02 2.29
C VAL A 101 -31.04 -1.28 2.83
N ASP A 102 -32.32 -1.43 2.52
CA ASP A 102 -33.06 -2.65 2.83
C ASP A 102 -32.62 -3.78 1.88
N ARG A 103 -32.19 -4.89 2.47
CA ARG A 103 -31.62 -6.02 1.73
C ARG A 103 -32.65 -6.71 0.85
N ALA A 104 -33.85 -6.95 1.39
CA ALA A 104 -34.89 -7.66 0.67
C ALA A 104 -35.30 -6.88 -0.59
N THR A 105 -35.44 -5.56 -0.46
CA THR A 105 -35.76 -4.66 -1.56
C THR A 105 -34.66 -4.66 -2.61
N PHE A 106 -33.38 -4.56 -2.21
CA PHE A 106 -32.26 -4.57 -3.14
C PHE A 106 -32.15 -5.91 -3.90
N GLU A 107 -32.14 -7.03 -3.18
CA GLU A 107 -32.02 -8.37 -3.78
C GLU A 107 -33.20 -8.68 -4.72
N THR A 108 -34.42 -8.26 -4.37
CA THR A 108 -35.58 -8.38 -5.27
C THR A 108 -35.39 -7.60 -6.57
N LYS A 109 -34.74 -6.43 -6.51
CA LYS A 109 -34.47 -5.61 -7.69
C LYS A 109 -33.37 -6.18 -8.59
N ILE A 110 -32.34 -6.79 -8.00
CA ILE A 110 -31.22 -7.36 -8.75
C ILE A 110 -31.40 -8.84 -9.14
N GLY A 111 -32.49 -9.48 -8.71
CA GLY A 111 -32.82 -10.87 -9.07
C GLY A 111 -32.23 -11.93 -8.14
N GLY A 112 -31.79 -11.57 -6.93
CA GLY A 112 -31.29 -12.48 -5.92
C GLY A 112 -30.08 -11.94 -5.13
N PRO A 113 -29.51 -12.73 -4.21
CA PRO A 113 -28.29 -12.36 -3.49
C PRO A 113 -27.07 -12.31 -4.41
N ASP A 114 -26.25 -11.28 -4.28
CA ASP A 114 -25.02 -11.11 -5.06
C ASP A 114 -23.79 -11.56 -4.25
N PRO A 115 -23.06 -12.62 -4.67
CA PRO A 115 -21.88 -13.11 -3.95
C PRO A 115 -20.65 -12.20 -4.07
N SER A 116 -20.67 -11.21 -4.98
CA SER A 116 -19.60 -10.23 -5.13
C SER A 116 -19.63 -9.16 -4.04
N ILE A 117 -20.78 -8.94 -3.39
CA ILE A 117 -20.92 -7.92 -2.35
C ILE A 117 -20.32 -8.44 -1.02
N PRO A 118 -19.33 -7.75 -0.44
CA PRO A 118 -18.67 -8.19 0.79
C PRO A 118 -19.54 -8.01 2.03
N GLN A 119 -19.19 -8.71 3.11
CA GLN A 119 -19.75 -8.46 4.44
C GLN A 119 -19.06 -7.26 5.08
N TRP A 120 -19.83 -6.36 5.67
CA TRP A 120 -19.33 -5.18 6.36
C TRP A 120 -18.39 -5.54 7.51
N SER A 121 -18.67 -6.62 8.24
CA SER A 121 -17.82 -7.13 9.33
C SER A 121 -16.44 -7.60 8.81
N ASP A 122 -16.41 -8.26 7.66
CA ASP A 122 -15.17 -8.72 7.04
C ASP A 122 -14.33 -7.52 6.58
N LEU A 123 -14.96 -6.53 5.95
CA LEU A 123 -14.32 -5.26 5.60
C LEU A 123 -13.75 -4.57 6.84
N GLN A 124 -14.52 -4.46 7.92
CA GLN A 124 -14.09 -3.83 9.18
C GLN A 124 -12.87 -4.52 9.80
N SER A 125 -12.83 -5.84 9.72
CA SER A 125 -11.73 -6.66 10.27
C SER A 125 -10.50 -6.74 9.36
N GLY A 126 -10.56 -6.21 8.14
CA GLY A 126 -9.47 -6.27 7.17
C GLY A 126 -9.38 -7.58 6.38
N ARG A 127 -10.42 -8.44 6.46
CA ARG A 127 -10.57 -9.65 5.65
C ARG A 127 -11.14 -9.30 4.28
N VAL A 128 -10.35 -8.57 3.50
CA VAL A 128 -10.78 -7.99 2.22
C VAL A 128 -10.37 -8.87 1.06
N LYS A 129 -11.20 -8.92 0.02
CA LYS A 129 -10.79 -9.50 -1.26
C LYS A 129 -10.02 -8.46 -2.07
N PRO A 130 -9.12 -8.87 -2.97
CA PRO A 130 -8.44 -7.94 -3.86
C PRO A 130 -9.36 -7.02 -4.67
N ASP A 131 -10.55 -7.51 -5.05
CA ASP A 131 -11.53 -6.75 -5.83
C ASP A 131 -12.19 -5.60 -5.03
N ASP A 132 -12.26 -5.75 -3.71
CA ASP A 132 -12.80 -4.74 -2.79
C ASP A 132 -11.79 -3.62 -2.50
N VAL A 133 -10.55 -3.78 -2.95
CA VAL A 133 -9.44 -2.87 -2.68
C VAL A 133 -9.06 -2.11 -3.95
N GLY A 134 -9.17 -0.79 -3.88
CA GLY A 134 -8.79 0.11 -4.95
C GLY A 134 -7.31 0.50 -4.91
N SER A 135 -7.01 1.67 -5.45
CA SER A 135 -5.66 2.20 -5.49
C SER A 135 -5.03 2.32 -4.10
N CYS A 136 -3.80 1.83 -3.97
CA CYS A 136 -2.96 1.98 -2.79
C CYS A 136 -2.00 3.16 -2.94
N THR A 137 -1.90 3.98 -1.88
CA THR A 137 -1.01 5.16 -1.84
C THR A 137 -0.09 5.08 -0.62
N PRO A 138 1.20 5.43 -0.73
CA PRO A 138 2.11 5.39 0.39
C PRO A 138 1.67 6.38 1.49
N VAL A 139 1.67 5.92 2.74
CA VAL A 139 1.40 6.76 3.92
C VAL A 139 2.74 7.32 4.40
N ARG A 140 2.90 8.64 4.31
CA ARG A 140 3.99 9.39 4.93
C ARG A 140 3.55 9.94 6.28
#